data_AF-A0A1F5DLF3-F1
#
_entry.id   AF-A0A1F5DLF3-F1
#
_cell.length_a   1.000
_cell.length_b   1.000
_cell.length_c   1.000
_cell.angle_alpha   90.00
_cell.angle_beta   90.00
_cell.angle_gamma   90.00
#
_symmetry.space_group_name_H-M   'P 1'
#
loop_
_entity.id
_entity.type
_entity.pdbx_description
1 polymer ?
#
loop_
_entity_poly.entity_id
_entity_poly.type
_entity_poly.pdbx_seq_one_letter_code
_entity_poly.pdbx_strand_id
1 'polypeptide(L)'
;MMSASRRNILHRIIQIEEEIKDISSDADYRRIKRNLEILGSSRTGSRNISVRSPSDNTKTIVVRRHSTDQEKVTEAYMLKLKVYDLRISELSKEKSGLKRQLFT
;
A
#
# COMPACT_ATOMS: atom_id res chain seq x y z
N MET A 1 -20.31 -28.77 19.21
CA MET A 1 -19.56 -28.89 17.93
C MET A 1 -19.67 -27.56 17.18
N MET A 2 -18.57 -26.99 16.67
CA MET A 2 -18.66 -25.82 15.78
C MET A 2 -19.29 -26.24 14.44
N SER A 3 -20.25 -25.47 13.93
CA SER A 3 -20.84 -25.74 12.61
C SER A 3 -19.76 -25.60 11.52
N ALA A 4 -19.81 -26.44 10.48
CA ALA A 4 -18.85 -26.40 9.38
C ALA A 4 -18.77 -25.01 8.73
N SER A 5 -19.91 -24.31 8.65
CA SER A 5 -20.00 -22.91 8.18
C SER A 5 -19.18 -21.94 9.04
N ARG A 6 -19.30 -22.02 10.37
CA ARG A 6 -18.54 -21.17 11.30
C ARG A 6 -17.03 -21.36 11.16
N ARG A 7 -16.59 -22.62 10.98
CA ARG A 7 -15.17 -22.94 10.77
C ARG A 7 -14.64 -22.37 9.47
N ASN A 8 -15.40 -22.48 8.38
CA ASN A 8 -15.01 -21.94 7.08
C ASN A 8 -14.88 -20.40 7.09
N ILE A 9 -15.81 -19.71 7.77
CA ILE A 9 -15.74 -18.25 7.90
C ILE A 9 -14.49 -17.82 8.69
N LEU A 10 -14.17 -18.52 9.78
CA LEU A 10 -12.94 -18.25 10.55
C LEU A 10 -11.67 -18.50 9.73
N HIS A 11 -11.60 -19.59 8.97
CA HIS A 11 -10.48 -19.84 8.06
C HIS A 11 -10.31 -18.72 7.04
N ARG A 12 -11.42 -18.24 6.45
CA ARG A 12 -11.35 -17.14 5.48
C ARG A 12 -10.87 -15.83 6.12
N ILE A 13 -11.28 -15.53 7.35
CA ILE A 13 -10.76 -14.37 8.08
C ILE A 13 -9.25 -14.45 8.28
N ILE A 14 -8.72 -15.62 8.65
CA ILE A 14 -7.28 -15.85 8.82
C ILE A 14 -6.55 -15.66 7.49
N GLN A 15 -7.05 -16.26 6.41
CA GLN A 15 -6.48 -16.08 5.07
C GLN A 15 -6.42 -14.60 4.65
N ILE A 16 -7.49 -13.85 4.90
CA ILE A 16 -7.51 -12.40 4.61
C ILE A 16 -6.46 -11.65 5.44
N GLU A 17 -6.26 -12.02 6.70
CA GLU A 17 -5.23 -11.43 7.56
C GLU A 17 -3.82 -11.71 7.03
N GLU A 18 -3.56 -12.92 6.55
CA GLU A 18 -2.32 -13.30 5.89
C GLU A 18 -2.12 -12.52 4.58
N GLU A 19 -3.14 -12.44 3.72
CA GLU A 19 -3.06 -11.67 2.46
C GLU A 19 -2.74 -10.19 2.71
N ILE A 20 -3.37 -9.55 3.70
CA ILE A 20 -3.07 -8.14 4.07
C ILE A 20 -1.64 -8.00 4.59
N LYS A 21 -1.17 -8.97 5.39
CA LYS A 21 0.20 -8.98 5.93
C LYS A 21 1.21 -9.14 4.80
N ASP A 22 0.96 -10.02 3.85
CA ASP A 22 1.83 -10.27 2.70
C ASP A 22 1.97 -9.01 1.86
N ILE A 23 0.85 -8.34 1.51
CA ILE A 23 0.86 -7.05 0.82
C ILE A 23 1.65 -6.01 1.61
N SER A 24 1.46 -5.94 2.93
CA SER A 24 2.15 -4.97 3.79
C SER A 24 3.67 -5.22 3.86
N SER A 25 4.08 -6.48 3.69
CA SER A 25 5.48 -6.91 3.68
C SER A 25 6.14 -6.84 2.30
N ASP A 26 5.33 -6.71 1.23
CA ASP A 26 5.77 -6.62 -0.15
C ASP A 26 6.84 -5.52 -0.32
N ALA A 27 7.92 -5.88 -1.00
CA ALA A 27 9.08 -5.00 -1.11
C ALA A 27 8.75 -3.76 -1.95
N ASP A 28 7.92 -3.91 -2.98
CA ASP A 28 7.54 -2.82 -3.85
C ASP A 28 6.51 -1.90 -3.18
N TYR A 29 5.52 -2.44 -2.47
CA TYR A 29 4.59 -1.65 -1.66
C TYR A 29 5.32 -0.76 -0.65
N ARG A 30 6.24 -1.34 0.13
CA ARG A 30 7.04 -0.60 1.12
C ARG A 30 7.92 0.46 0.47
N ARG A 31 8.48 0.16 -0.70
CA ARG A 31 9.33 1.09 -1.45
C ARG A 31 8.52 2.26 -2.01
N ILE A 32 7.33 2.02 -2.56
CA ILE A 32 6.41 3.07 -3.02
C ILE A 32 6.08 4.02 -1.87
N LYS A 33 5.67 3.49 -0.72
CA LYS A 33 5.39 4.30 0.47
C LYS A 33 6.59 5.14 0.90
N ARG A 34 7.78 4.54 0.98
CA ARG A 34 9.01 5.28 1.31
C ARG A 34 9.33 6.39 0.32
N ASN A 35 9.20 6.15 -0.98
CA ASN A 35 9.43 7.19 -1.99
C ASN A 35 8.41 8.33 -1.85
N LEU A 36 7.13 8.01 -1.60
CA LEU A 36 6.10 9.02 -1.34
C LEU A 36 6.38 9.83 -0.06
N GLU A 37 6.87 9.20 1.01
CA GLU A 37 7.31 9.91 2.22
C GLU A 37 8.46 10.88 1.93
N ILE A 38 9.44 10.44 1.14
CA ILE A 38 10.57 11.29 0.73
C ILE A 38 10.06 12.49 -0.10
N LEU A 39 9.16 12.25 -1.06
CA LEU A 39 8.55 13.29 -1.90
C LEU A 39 7.63 14.21 -1.10
N GLY A 40 6.96 13.71 -0.06
CA GLY A 40 6.06 14.48 0.81
C GLY A 40 6.77 15.23 1.95
N SER A 41 8.04 14.90 2.25
CA SER A 41 8.80 15.54 3.33
C SER A 41 8.94 17.05 3.10
N SER A 42 8.42 17.85 4.05
CA SER A 42 8.25 19.29 3.86
C SER A 42 9.43 20.14 4.36
N ARG A 43 9.68 21.21 3.60
CA ARG A 43 10.42 22.47 3.89
C ARG A 43 11.92 22.45 4.20
N THR A 44 12.50 21.37 4.72
CA THR A 44 13.93 21.36 5.06
C THR A 44 14.69 20.28 4.30
N GLY A 45 15.92 20.62 3.87
CA GLY A 45 16.80 19.75 3.09
C GLY A 45 17.15 20.29 1.71
N SER A 46 17.89 19.49 0.94
CA SER A 46 18.39 19.88 -0.37
C SER A 46 17.26 20.24 -1.33
N ARG A 47 17.49 21.25 -2.18
CA ARG A 47 16.60 21.67 -3.28
C ARG A 47 16.24 20.51 -4.22
N ASN A 48 17.09 19.50 -4.28
CA ASN A 48 16.92 18.30 -5.07
C ASN A 48 16.70 17.10 -4.15
N ILE A 49 15.77 16.22 -4.55
CA ILE A 49 15.45 14.96 -3.89
C ILE A 49 15.87 13.82 -4.81
N SER A 50 16.52 12.82 -4.26
CA SER A 50 16.82 11.57 -4.96
C SER A 50 15.81 10.50 -4.57
N VAL A 51 15.09 9.94 -5.52
CA VAL A 51 14.14 8.82 -5.34
C VAL A 51 14.35 7.76 -6.41
N ARG A 52 13.81 6.55 -6.23
CA ARG A 52 13.80 5.58 -7.32
C ARG A 52 12.90 6.06 -8.46
N SER A 53 13.12 5.60 -9.68
CA SER A 53 12.21 5.90 -10.78
C SER A 53 10.89 5.13 -10.57
N PRO A 54 9.73 5.78 -10.68
CA PRO A 54 8.45 5.06 -10.66
C PRO A 54 8.30 4.13 -11.87
N SER A 55 9.03 4.32 -12.98
CA SER A 55 9.01 3.41 -14.12
C SER A 55 10.00 2.25 -14.03
N ASP A 56 11.05 2.39 -13.22
CA ASP A 56 12.16 1.44 -13.13
C ASP A 56 12.81 1.53 -11.74
N ASN A 57 12.48 0.56 -10.88
CA ASN A 57 12.93 0.55 -9.49
C ASN A 57 14.44 0.36 -9.33
N THR A 58 15.16 -0.02 -10.41
CA THR A 58 16.63 -0.14 -10.39
C THR A 58 17.32 1.21 -10.54
N LYS A 59 16.61 2.19 -11.12
CA LYS A 59 17.15 3.53 -11.40
C LYS A 59 16.80 4.51 -10.30
N THR A 60 17.68 5.48 -10.13
CA THR A 60 17.50 6.61 -9.24
C THR A 60 17.35 7.87 -10.08
N ILE A 61 16.35 8.68 -9.77
CA ILE A 61 16.08 9.96 -10.41
C ILE A 61 16.23 11.08 -9.38
N VAL A 62 16.63 12.25 -9.87
CA VAL A 62 16.73 13.46 -9.07
C VAL A 62 15.61 14.39 -9.50
N VAL A 63 14.76 14.78 -8.55
CA VAL A 63 13.64 15.71 -8.77
C VAL A 63 13.84 16.96 -7.94
N ARG A 64 13.49 18.11 -8.50
CA ARG A 64 13.54 19.38 -7.77
C ARG A 64 12.32 19.50 -6.86
N ARG A 65 12.52 19.98 -5.63
CA ARG A 65 11.42 20.28 -4.70
C ARG A 65 10.50 21.37 -5.25
N HIS A 66 9.20 21.21 -4.99
CA HIS A 66 8.12 22.09 -5.41
C HIS A 66 8.13 22.35 -6.92
N SER A 67 8.58 21.36 -7.69
CA SER A 67 8.53 21.41 -9.15
C SER A 67 7.39 20.55 -9.67
N THR A 68 6.92 20.90 -10.86
CA THR A 68 5.97 20.09 -11.62
C THR A 68 6.49 18.68 -11.88
N ASP A 69 7.81 18.48 -11.96
CA ASP A 69 8.41 17.14 -12.10
C ASP A 69 8.24 16.31 -10.82
N GLN A 70 8.37 16.93 -9.64
CA GLN A 70 8.08 16.25 -8.38
C GLN A 70 6.60 15.85 -8.30
N GLU A 71 5.68 16.74 -8.70
CA GLU A 71 4.24 16.45 -8.72
C GLU A 71 3.94 15.26 -9.62
N LYS A 72 4.45 15.25 -10.86
CA LYS A 72 4.29 14.13 -11.81
C LYS A 72 4.83 12.81 -11.25
N VAL A 73 6.02 12.85 -10.64
CA VAL A 73 6.62 11.65 -10.03
C VAL A 73 5.80 11.16 -8.84
N THR A 74 5.26 12.10 -8.03
CA THR A 74 4.37 11.78 -6.91
C THR A 74 3.08 11.13 -7.39
N GLU A 75 2.44 11.69 -8.42
CA GLU A 75 1.24 11.13 -9.04
C GLU A 75 1.48 9.71 -9.57
N ALA A 76 2.61 9.47 -10.25
CA ALA A 76 2.97 8.15 -10.73
C ALA A 76 3.09 7.12 -9.60
N TYR A 77 3.69 7.52 -8.46
CA TYR A 77 3.73 6.66 -7.27
C TYR A 77 2.37 6.46 -6.62
N MET A 78 1.53 7.50 -6.55
CA MET A 78 0.16 7.40 -6.01
C MET A 78 -0.70 6.44 -6.83
N LEU A 79 -0.59 6.45 -8.16
CA LEU A 79 -1.30 5.51 -9.02
C LEU A 79 -0.89 4.06 -8.74
N LYS A 80 0.40 3.81 -8.53
CA LYS A 80 0.88 2.48 -8.13
C LYS A 80 0.38 2.09 -6.74
N LEU A 81 0.43 3.00 -5.78
CA LEU A 81 -0.04 2.76 -4.42
C LEU A 81 -1.53 2.41 -4.40
N LYS A 82 -2.33 3.08 -5.23
CA LYS A 82 -3.79 2.87 -5.33
C LYS A 82 -4.15 1.42 -5.61
N VAL A 83 -3.36 0.70 -6.41
CA VAL A 83 -3.61 -0.73 -6.72
C VAL A 83 -3.56 -1.57 -5.44
N TYR A 84 -2.55 -1.37 -4.61
CA TYR A 84 -2.41 -2.06 -3.33
C TYR A 84 -3.48 -1.64 -2.32
N ASP A 85 -3.75 -0.34 -2.21
CA ASP A 85 -4.73 0.19 -1.26
C ASP A 85 -6.16 -0.27 -1.60
N LEU A 86 -6.50 -0.39 -2.89
CA LEU A 86 -7.76 -0.97 -3.33
C LEU A 86 -7.89 -2.42 -2.86
N ARG A 87 -6.85 -3.24 -3.07
CA ARG A 87 -6.85 -4.64 -2.65
C ARG A 87 -6.98 -4.78 -1.13
N ILE A 88 -6.22 -3.98 -0.36
CA ILE A 88 -6.32 -3.96 1.11
C ILE A 88 -7.73 -3.54 1.55
N SER A 89 -8.34 -2.56 0.88
CA SER A 89 -9.69 -2.09 1.19
C SER A 89 -10.74 -3.18 0.96
N GLU A 90 -10.68 -3.90 -0.16
CA GLU A 90 -11.56 -5.02 -0.48
C GLU A 90 -11.46 -6.13 0.56
N LEU A 91 -10.23 -6.56 0.88
CA LEU A 91 -9.95 -7.56 1.91
C LEU A 91 -10.49 -7.13 3.28
N SER A 92 -10.29 -5.86 3.65
CA SER A 92 -10.77 -5.32 4.92
C SER A 92 -12.31 -5.30 5.01
N LYS A 93 -12.99 -4.98 3.89
CA LYS A 93 -14.46 -5.03 3.80
C LYS A 93 -14.98 -6.46 3.91
N GLU A 94 -14.36 -7.40 3.20
CA GLU A 94 -14.71 -8.83 3.26
C GLU A 94 -14.59 -9.34 4.71
N LYS A 95 -13.43 -9.12 5.34
CA LYS A 95 -13.19 -9.49 6.74
C LYS A 95 -14.23 -8.90 7.70
N SER A 96 -14.58 -7.64 7.52
CA SER A 96 -15.59 -6.97 8.35
C SER A 96 -16.98 -7.57 8.14
N GLY A 97 -17.33 -7.97 6.91
CA GLY A 97 -18.55 -8.73 6.61
C GLY A 97 -18.58 -10.07 7.32
N LEU A 98 -17.50 -10.84 7.23
CA LEU A 98 -17.37 -12.16 7.86
C LEU A 98 -17.40 -12.08 9.40
N LYS A 99 -16.75 -11.07 9.99
CA LYS A 99 -16.82 -10.84 11.45
C LYS A 99 -18.24 -10.54 11.91
N ARG A 100 -19.01 -9.73 11.17
CA ARG A 100 -20.42 -9.50 11.47
C ARG A 100 -21.24 -10.79 11.45
N GLN A 101 -21.01 -11.67 10.48
CA GLN A 101 -21.71 -12.97 10.42
C GLN A 101 -21.40 -13.92 11.59
N LEU A 102 -20.25 -13.74 12.27
CA LEU A 102 -19.82 -14.63 13.35
C LEU A 102 -20.15 -14.12 14.76
N PHE A 103 -20.21 -12.80 14.92
CA PHE A 103 -20.24 -12.13 16.23
C PHE A 103 -21.39 -11.14 16.37
N THR A 104 -22.25 -11.02 15.35
CA THR A 104 -23.56 -10.37 15.40
C THR A 104 -24.61 -11.45 15.29
#